data_AF-A0A4S2F0S4-F1
#
_entry.id   AF-A0A4S2F0S4-F1
#
_cell.length_a   1.000
_cell.length_b   1.000
_cell.length_c   1.000
_cell.angle_alpha   90.00
_cell.angle_beta   90.00
_cell.angle_gamma   90.00
#
_symmetry.space_group_name_H-M   'P 1'
#
loop_
_entity.id
_entity.type
_entity.pdbx_description
1 polymer ?
#
loop_
_entity_poly.entity_id
_entity_poly.type
_entity_poly.pdbx_seq_one_letter_code
_entity_poly.pdbx_strand_id
1 'polypeptide(L)'
;MALDHNEFRVARALLDGMATQRTLAERAHLGVATVNKALKSLDGRDLINEQGLTPKGQEELEAYKVDNAVIMAAGLSSRFVPLSYEQPKGLLKVRGQVLIERQIEQLIGAGIPKIYVVVGYKQELFFYLEDKYPQVTIVVNREYASRNNNSSLKAVEDKLANTYICSSDDYFEENPFEAYVWKSYYAAQYAQGETSEWVMTCGPHGRITKVKIGGQCGWYMLGQVYFDREFSVKFREILDEEYDRPATAPKLWEELYIDHIGELDMRIRRYETPIIHEFDSLDDLREFDPLFLDNIDSDIIDNITAALGCSRTEIHDVYPLKESLTNLSCHFATNDGEYVYRHPGIGTENIINRQSELDALTAARDNGLDSTFICANPEEGWKISRFVPHATTIDVHSHEGLKQAMDVARKLHESDIKLESTFDFYREAKHYESLLLEKGPIQVPEYAVWNELAERVHAAMEQDDAPVTVTHNDFFYLNFLIEQDGTFNLIDWEYAGMGDSTNDLATFSVCCELSDEEVDDAIDLYYQGRPTPEERRHNLAMIGMCGWCWYCWSLLKESDGDFIGEWLYIYYRYAKKYLTLAAELYGLAGDAEKPAPAC
;
A
#
# COMPACT_ATOMS: atom_id res chain seq x y z
N MET A 1 6.44 -2.35 -48.03
CA MET A 1 5.38 -3.24 -47.48
C MET A 1 5.93 -3.74 -46.16
N ALA A 2 5.16 -3.81 -45.08
CA ALA A 2 5.72 -4.32 -43.82
C ALA A 2 6.20 -5.78 -43.99
N LEU A 3 7.22 -6.19 -43.24
CA LEU A 3 7.67 -7.59 -43.22
C LEU A 3 6.60 -8.44 -42.53
N ASP A 4 6.22 -9.55 -43.15
CA ASP A 4 5.44 -10.56 -42.44
C ASP A 4 6.29 -11.24 -41.35
N HIS A 5 5.64 -12.02 -40.47
CA HIS A 5 6.35 -12.64 -39.35
C HIS A 5 7.55 -13.50 -39.79
N ASN A 6 7.41 -14.28 -40.86
CA ASN A 6 8.48 -15.17 -41.32
C ASN A 6 9.59 -14.39 -42.01
N GLU A 7 9.23 -13.39 -42.84
CA GLU A 7 10.15 -12.46 -43.46
C GLU A 7 11.00 -11.73 -42.41
N PHE A 8 10.36 -11.22 -41.35
CA PHE A 8 11.03 -10.58 -40.23
C PHE A 8 12.05 -11.51 -39.56
N ARG A 9 11.66 -12.74 -39.22
CA ARG A 9 12.56 -13.69 -38.53
C ARG A 9 13.78 -14.04 -39.38
N VAL A 10 13.59 -14.20 -40.69
CA VAL A 10 14.69 -14.46 -41.62
C VAL A 10 15.56 -13.22 -41.80
N ALA A 11 14.97 -12.03 -41.97
CA ALA A 11 15.71 -10.77 -42.05
C ALA A 11 16.57 -10.54 -40.78
N ARG A 12 16.00 -10.75 -39.59
CA ARG A 12 16.74 -10.69 -38.32
C ARG A 12 17.89 -11.71 -38.27
N ALA A 13 17.65 -12.96 -38.66
CA ALA A 13 18.70 -13.99 -38.66
C ALA A 13 19.87 -13.70 -39.62
N LEU A 14 19.65 -12.82 -40.61
CA LEU A 14 20.67 -12.35 -41.55
C LEU A 14 21.52 -11.19 -41.01
N LEU A 15 21.19 -10.61 -39.85
CA LEU A 15 22.08 -9.67 -39.15
C LEU A 15 23.40 -10.35 -38.76
N ASP A 16 23.36 -11.65 -38.47
CA ASP A 16 24.53 -12.51 -38.20
C ASP A 16 25.24 -12.98 -39.49
N GLY A 17 24.99 -12.29 -40.60
CA GLY A 17 25.53 -12.60 -41.93
C GLY A 17 24.80 -13.74 -42.66
N MET A 18 25.04 -13.80 -43.96
CA MET A 18 24.48 -14.84 -44.83
C MET A 18 25.00 -16.24 -44.41
N ALA A 19 24.09 -17.22 -44.36
CA ALA A 19 24.40 -18.59 -43.97
C ALA A 19 23.60 -19.59 -44.79
N THR A 20 23.87 -20.88 -44.57
CA THR A 20 23.09 -21.95 -45.21
C THR A 20 21.62 -21.87 -44.77
N GLN A 21 20.70 -22.36 -45.60
CA GLN A 21 19.27 -22.36 -45.31
C GLN A 21 18.94 -23.13 -44.02
N ARG A 22 19.74 -24.15 -43.69
CA ARG A 22 19.61 -24.90 -42.42
C ARG A 22 20.02 -24.05 -41.22
N THR A 23 21.15 -23.34 -41.32
CA THR A 23 21.59 -22.42 -40.28
C THR A 23 20.60 -21.26 -40.08
N LEU A 24 20.06 -20.71 -41.17
CA LEU A 24 19.03 -19.68 -41.11
C LEU A 24 17.72 -20.20 -40.51
N ALA A 25 17.35 -21.46 -40.79
CA ALA A 25 16.21 -22.12 -40.16
C ALA A 25 16.37 -22.28 -38.65
N GLU A 26 17.57 -22.64 -38.19
CA GLU A 26 17.91 -22.73 -36.77
C GLU A 26 17.87 -21.35 -36.11
N ARG A 27 18.56 -20.35 -36.66
CA ARG A 27 18.59 -18.96 -36.14
C ARG A 27 17.21 -18.30 -36.12
N ALA A 28 16.42 -18.53 -37.17
CA ALA A 28 15.07 -17.98 -37.28
C ALA A 28 14.02 -18.86 -36.57
N HIS A 29 14.39 -19.98 -35.94
CA HIS A 29 13.51 -21.08 -35.49
C HIS A 29 12.27 -21.31 -36.38
N LEU A 30 12.53 -21.52 -37.67
CA LEU A 30 11.53 -21.81 -38.70
C LEU A 30 11.91 -23.11 -39.41
N GLY A 31 10.93 -23.76 -40.04
CA GLY A 31 11.22 -24.86 -40.97
C GLY A 31 11.97 -24.36 -42.21
N VAL A 32 12.89 -25.17 -42.74
CA VAL A 32 13.70 -24.83 -43.94
C VAL A 32 12.83 -24.42 -45.14
N ALA A 33 11.69 -25.06 -45.34
CA ALA A 33 10.75 -24.69 -46.41
C ALA A 33 10.17 -23.28 -46.23
N THR A 34 9.86 -22.90 -44.98
CA THR A 34 9.38 -21.56 -44.64
C THR A 34 10.48 -20.52 -44.84
N VAL A 35 11.70 -20.82 -44.44
CA VAL A 35 12.87 -19.96 -44.70
C VAL A 35 13.08 -19.75 -46.19
N ASN A 36 13.01 -20.80 -47.01
CA ASN A 36 13.16 -20.67 -48.47
C ASN A 36 12.09 -19.78 -49.09
N LYS A 37 10.85 -19.89 -48.62
CA LYS A 37 9.75 -19.02 -49.06
C LYS A 37 10.00 -17.57 -48.67
N ALA A 38 10.40 -17.32 -47.43
CA ALA A 38 10.74 -15.98 -46.93
C ALA A 38 11.93 -15.38 -47.68
N LEU A 39 13.03 -16.12 -47.87
CA LEU A 39 14.19 -15.68 -48.65
C LEU A 39 13.79 -15.28 -50.07
N LYS A 40 12.98 -16.11 -50.76
CA LYS A 40 12.49 -15.76 -52.11
C LYS A 40 11.64 -14.50 -52.13
N SER A 41 10.84 -14.28 -51.09
CA SER A 41 10.02 -13.06 -50.95
C SER A 41 10.89 -11.82 -50.70
N LEU A 42 11.86 -11.91 -49.79
CA LEU A 42 12.81 -10.85 -49.47
C LEU A 42 13.68 -10.49 -50.68
N ASP A 43 14.18 -11.49 -51.41
CA ASP A 43 14.97 -11.32 -52.64
C ASP A 43 14.17 -10.64 -53.75
N GLY A 44 12.92 -11.09 -53.97
CA GLY A 44 12.02 -10.47 -54.94
C GLY A 44 11.63 -9.02 -54.63
N ARG A 45 11.98 -8.52 -53.43
CA ARG A 45 11.77 -7.14 -52.98
C ARG A 45 13.09 -6.35 -52.88
N ASP A 46 14.21 -6.92 -53.31
CA ASP A 46 15.57 -6.38 -53.20
C ASP A 46 16.03 -6.10 -51.77
N LEU A 47 15.50 -6.84 -50.79
CA LEU A 47 15.86 -6.67 -49.37
C LEU A 47 17.08 -7.51 -48.96
N ILE A 48 17.43 -8.52 -49.75
CA ILE A 48 18.60 -9.36 -49.55
C ILE A 48 19.39 -9.51 -50.85
N ASN A 49 20.65 -9.91 -50.75
CA ASN A 49 21.54 -10.29 -51.85
C ASN A 49 22.47 -11.45 -51.41
N GLU A 50 23.46 -11.81 -52.23
CA GLU A 50 24.41 -12.89 -51.93
C GLU A 50 25.22 -12.69 -50.62
N GLN A 51 25.31 -11.46 -50.13
CA GLN A 51 26.07 -11.08 -48.93
C GLN A 51 25.19 -10.97 -47.67
N GLY A 52 23.86 -11.01 -47.80
CA GLY A 52 22.91 -10.87 -46.69
C GLY A 52 21.89 -9.75 -46.93
N LEU A 53 21.54 -8.98 -45.90
CA LEU A 53 20.63 -7.84 -46.04
C LEU A 53 21.25 -6.73 -46.91
N THR A 54 20.47 -6.19 -47.85
CA THR A 54 20.82 -4.96 -48.58
C THR A 54 20.60 -3.74 -47.67
N PRO A 55 21.10 -2.53 -48.04
CA PRO A 55 20.76 -1.30 -47.31
C PRO A 55 19.25 -1.07 -47.18
N LYS A 56 18.47 -1.44 -48.22
CA LYS A 56 17.00 -1.38 -48.20
C LYS A 56 16.40 -2.41 -47.23
N GLY A 57 16.96 -3.62 -47.17
CA GLY A 57 16.57 -4.63 -46.19
C GLY A 57 16.87 -4.23 -44.75
N GLN A 58 18.02 -3.58 -44.52
CA GLN A 58 18.38 -3.03 -43.21
C GLN A 58 17.41 -1.91 -42.81
N GLU A 59 17.08 -0.99 -43.71
CA GLU A 59 16.11 0.08 -43.46
C GLU A 59 14.72 -0.48 -43.11
N GLU A 60 14.23 -1.50 -43.84
CA GLU A 60 12.96 -2.14 -43.50
C GLU A 60 12.99 -2.88 -42.15
N LEU A 61 14.13 -3.48 -41.78
CA LEU A 61 14.30 -4.14 -40.50
C LEU A 61 14.41 -3.13 -39.34
N GLU A 62 15.00 -1.96 -39.57
CA GLU A 62 15.19 -0.91 -38.57
C GLU A 62 13.86 -0.39 -37.99
N ALA A 63 12.77 -0.47 -38.75
CA ALA A 63 11.42 -0.15 -38.26
C ALA A 63 10.96 -1.02 -37.07
N TYR A 64 11.58 -2.19 -36.89
CA TYR A 64 11.31 -3.15 -35.82
C TYR A 64 12.33 -3.09 -34.68
N LYS A 65 13.30 -2.17 -34.76
CA LYS A 65 14.27 -1.98 -33.69
C LYS A 65 13.60 -1.38 -32.49
N VAL A 66 13.99 -1.87 -31.31
CA VAL A 66 13.51 -1.35 -30.04
C VAL A 66 14.13 0.02 -29.79
N ASP A 67 13.26 1.00 -29.53
CA ASP A 67 13.64 2.40 -29.29
C ASP A 67 14.09 2.59 -27.83
N ASN A 68 13.37 2.00 -26.87
CA ASN A 68 13.63 2.17 -25.44
C ASN A 68 12.96 1.08 -24.58
N ALA A 69 13.20 1.14 -23.29
CA ALA A 69 12.47 0.39 -22.27
C ALA A 69 11.97 1.33 -21.16
N VAL A 70 10.88 0.95 -20.53
CA VAL A 70 10.29 1.56 -19.34
C VAL A 70 10.27 0.51 -18.25
N ILE A 71 10.87 0.83 -17.10
CA ILE A 71 10.82 0.02 -15.88
C ILE A 71 9.93 0.76 -14.88
N MET A 72 8.80 0.16 -14.50
CA MET A 72 7.88 0.70 -13.51
C MET A 72 8.37 0.32 -12.11
N ALA A 73 8.79 1.32 -11.32
CA ALA A 73 9.40 1.18 -9.99
C ALA A 73 8.77 2.14 -8.96
N ALA A 74 7.55 2.63 -9.20
CA ALA A 74 6.93 3.67 -8.38
C ALA A 74 6.14 3.16 -7.18
N GLY A 75 5.84 1.86 -7.12
CA GLY A 75 4.97 1.24 -6.11
C GLY A 75 5.67 0.93 -4.78
N LEU A 76 4.86 0.88 -3.70
CA LEU A 76 5.30 0.47 -2.35
C LEU A 76 5.59 -1.04 -2.25
N SER A 77 4.92 -1.89 -3.05
CA SER A 77 4.91 -3.35 -2.85
C SER A 77 4.41 -3.74 -1.44
N SER A 78 3.17 -3.37 -1.13
CA SER A 78 2.53 -3.58 0.19
C SER A 78 2.48 -5.02 0.68
N ARG A 79 2.64 -6.01 -0.22
CA ARG A 79 2.73 -7.44 0.14
C ARG A 79 4.10 -7.87 0.66
N PHE A 80 5.12 -7.02 0.52
CA PHE A 80 6.53 -7.31 0.85
C PHE A 80 7.00 -6.66 2.16
N VAL A 81 6.06 -6.29 3.01
CA VAL A 81 6.35 -5.76 4.35
C VAL A 81 7.00 -6.86 5.21
N PRO A 82 7.84 -6.52 6.20
CA PRO A 82 8.25 -5.17 6.56
C PRO A 82 9.36 -4.59 5.68
N LEU A 83 9.98 -5.38 4.80
CA LEU A 83 11.14 -4.96 4.02
C LEU A 83 10.84 -3.82 3.06
N SER A 84 9.61 -3.76 2.54
CA SER A 84 9.16 -2.63 1.72
C SER A 84 9.06 -1.30 2.46
N TYR A 85 9.04 -1.29 3.80
CA TYR A 85 9.11 -0.05 4.60
C TYR A 85 10.51 0.57 4.59
N GLU A 86 11.55 -0.25 4.44
CA GLU A 86 12.94 0.20 4.39
C GLU A 86 13.33 0.57 2.96
N GLN A 87 13.05 -0.33 2.00
CA GLN A 87 13.48 -0.21 0.62
C GLN A 87 12.44 -0.74 -0.39
N PRO A 88 12.26 -0.07 -1.55
CA PRO A 88 11.45 -0.57 -2.65
C PRO A 88 11.89 -1.97 -3.13
N LYS A 89 10.92 -2.81 -3.50
CA LYS A 89 11.17 -4.21 -3.92
C LYS A 89 12.21 -4.32 -5.05
N GLY A 90 12.18 -3.42 -6.03
CA GLY A 90 13.15 -3.40 -7.14
C GLY A 90 14.62 -3.20 -6.71
N LEU A 91 14.87 -2.75 -5.48
CA LEU A 91 16.22 -2.58 -4.92
C LEU A 91 16.70 -3.78 -4.07
N LEU A 92 15.83 -4.77 -3.84
CA LEU A 92 16.21 -5.98 -3.13
C LEU A 92 17.26 -6.77 -3.89
N LYS A 93 18.16 -7.41 -3.15
CA LYS A 93 19.19 -8.30 -3.69
C LYS A 93 18.69 -9.73 -3.71
N VAL A 94 18.60 -10.32 -4.89
CA VAL A 94 18.27 -11.74 -5.09
C VAL A 94 19.47 -12.42 -5.73
N ARG A 95 19.98 -13.48 -5.10
CA ARG A 95 21.22 -14.19 -5.49
C ARG A 95 22.40 -13.24 -5.67
N GLY A 96 22.51 -12.24 -4.79
CA GLY A 96 23.58 -11.25 -4.76
C GLY A 96 23.47 -10.12 -5.79
N GLN A 97 22.37 -10.03 -6.55
CA GLN A 97 22.15 -8.98 -7.55
C GLN A 97 20.92 -8.16 -7.21
N VAL A 98 21.02 -6.83 -7.35
CA VAL A 98 19.87 -5.93 -7.22
C VAL A 98 18.91 -6.17 -8.38
N LEU A 99 17.62 -6.39 -8.10
CA LEU A 99 16.62 -6.78 -9.11
C LEU A 99 16.59 -5.83 -10.31
N ILE A 100 16.44 -4.52 -10.06
CA ILE A 100 16.37 -3.52 -11.12
C ILE A 100 17.69 -3.38 -11.88
N GLU A 101 18.84 -3.51 -11.21
CA GLU A 101 20.15 -3.46 -11.86
C GLU A 101 20.34 -4.63 -12.82
N ARG A 102 19.96 -5.85 -12.40
CA ARG A 102 19.98 -7.03 -13.26
C ARG A 102 19.17 -6.80 -14.52
N GLN A 103 17.96 -6.26 -14.39
CA GLN A 103 17.08 -5.97 -15.52
C GLN A 103 17.68 -4.89 -16.45
N ILE A 104 18.26 -3.82 -15.89
CA ILE A 104 18.97 -2.78 -16.65
C ILE A 104 20.15 -3.38 -17.42
N GLU A 105 20.96 -4.22 -16.79
CA GLU A 105 22.11 -4.88 -17.42
C GLU A 105 21.69 -5.83 -18.55
N GLN A 106 20.57 -6.53 -18.39
CA GLN A 106 19.99 -7.37 -19.45
C GLN A 106 19.48 -6.53 -20.63
N LEU A 107 18.80 -5.41 -20.38
CA LEU A 107 18.37 -4.47 -21.42
C LEU A 107 19.58 -3.89 -22.17
N ILE A 108 20.62 -3.46 -21.47
CA ILE A 108 21.87 -2.98 -22.07
C ILE A 108 22.54 -4.08 -22.89
N GLY A 109 22.61 -5.31 -22.34
CA GLY A 109 23.18 -6.47 -23.02
C GLY A 109 22.43 -6.88 -24.29
N ALA A 110 21.12 -6.60 -24.36
CA ALA A 110 20.30 -6.77 -25.55
C ALA A 110 20.43 -5.61 -26.57
N GLY A 111 21.20 -4.57 -26.25
CA GLY A 111 21.44 -3.43 -27.13
C GLY A 111 20.35 -2.36 -27.07
N ILE A 112 19.55 -2.30 -26.00
CA ILE A 112 18.51 -1.29 -25.86
C ILE A 112 19.15 0.07 -25.53
N PRO A 113 18.93 1.12 -26.34
CA PRO A 113 19.73 2.33 -26.26
C PRO A 113 19.30 3.29 -25.15
N LYS A 114 18.06 3.18 -24.66
CA LYS A 114 17.49 4.07 -23.64
C LYS A 114 16.58 3.32 -22.69
N ILE A 115 16.71 3.58 -21.40
CA ILE A 115 15.91 2.96 -20.34
C ILE A 115 15.34 4.08 -19.46
N TYR A 116 14.03 4.13 -19.32
CA TYR A 116 13.32 5.06 -18.43
C TYR A 116 12.89 4.31 -17.18
N VAL A 117 13.40 4.71 -16.02
CA VAL A 117 13.00 4.12 -14.74
C VAL A 117 12.00 5.07 -14.08
N VAL A 118 10.75 4.63 -13.97
CA VAL A 118 9.66 5.43 -13.42
C VAL A 118 9.55 5.19 -11.92
N VAL A 119 9.84 6.21 -11.12
CA VAL A 119 9.96 6.13 -9.65
C VAL A 119 8.86 6.93 -8.95
N GLY A 120 8.60 6.59 -7.68
CA GLY A 120 7.56 7.20 -6.86
C GLY A 120 7.88 7.04 -5.38
N TYR A 121 7.39 5.98 -4.76
CA TYR A 121 7.73 5.63 -3.37
C TYR A 121 9.25 5.49 -3.17
N LYS A 122 9.81 6.21 -2.17
CA LYS A 122 11.26 6.28 -1.85
C LYS A 122 12.16 6.46 -3.08
N GLN A 123 11.72 7.29 -4.03
CA GLN A 123 12.41 7.54 -5.30
C GLN A 123 13.90 7.86 -5.19
N GLU A 124 14.31 8.53 -4.11
CA GLU A 124 15.68 8.94 -3.85
C GLU A 124 16.68 7.77 -3.83
N LEU A 125 16.21 6.58 -3.46
CA LEU A 125 17.02 5.37 -3.45
C LEU A 125 17.34 4.85 -4.85
N PHE A 126 16.65 5.32 -5.91
CA PHE A 126 16.90 4.92 -7.29
C PHE A 126 17.79 5.90 -8.06
N PHE A 127 18.03 7.12 -7.57
CA PHE A 127 18.70 8.18 -8.33
C PHE A 127 20.12 7.81 -8.77
N TYR A 128 20.82 6.98 -8.00
CA TYR A 128 22.17 6.52 -8.36
C TYR A 128 22.22 5.72 -9.68
N LEU A 129 21.08 5.17 -10.14
CA LEU A 129 21.02 4.40 -11.38
C LEU A 129 21.35 5.26 -12.61
N GLU A 130 20.98 6.55 -12.61
CA GLU A 130 21.34 7.48 -13.68
C GLU A 130 22.85 7.70 -13.79
N ASP A 131 23.55 7.78 -12.65
CA ASP A 131 25.01 7.94 -12.61
C ASP A 131 25.73 6.63 -12.98
N LYS A 132 25.17 5.49 -12.54
CA LYS A 132 25.76 4.16 -12.77
C LYS A 132 25.60 3.69 -14.21
N TYR A 133 24.47 3.98 -14.85
CA TYR A 133 24.13 3.49 -16.19
C TYR A 133 23.78 4.64 -17.14
N PRO A 134 24.65 4.98 -18.13
CA PRO A 134 24.41 6.10 -19.06
C PRO A 134 23.13 6.02 -19.90
N GLN A 135 22.59 4.82 -20.07
CA GLN A 135 21.35 4.56 -20.80
C GLN A 135 20.10 4.93 -19.98
N VAL A 136 20.23 5.02 -18.66
CA VAL A 136 19.11 5.22 -17.72
C VAL A 136 18.72 6.69 -17.64
N THR A 137 17.42 6.94 -17.50
CA THR A 137 16.87 8.22 -17.07
C THR A 137 15.75 7.98 -16.07
N ILE A 138 15.82 8.68 -14.93
CA ILE A 138 14.79 8.64 -13.91
C ILE A 138 13.63 9.54 -14.33
N VAL A 139 12.41 9.02 -14.18
CA VAL A 139 11.18 9.78 -14.39
C VAL A 139 10.34 9.68 -13.12
N VAL A 140 10.05 10.83 -12.51
CA VAL A 140 9.25 10.89 -11.28
C VAL A 140 7.77 10.85 -11.60
N ASN A 141 7.08 9.80 -11.18
CA ASN A 141 5.63 9.71 -11.20
C ASN A 141 5.05 10.41 -9.96
N ARG A 142 4.42 11.57 -10.15
CA ARG A 142 3.84 12.36 -9.06
C ARG A 142 2.47 11.86 -8.60
N GLU A 143 1.83 10.97 -9.36
CA GLU A 143 0.51 10.43 -9.09
C GLU A 143 0.55 9.00 -8.52
N TYR A 144 1.74 8.49 -8.15
CA TYR A 144 1.91 7.11 -7.68
C TYR A 144 1.07 6.77 -6.43
N ALA A 145 0.76 7.76 -5.60
CA ALA A 145 -0.01 7.58 -4.37
C ALA A 145 -1.54 7.61 -4.62
N SER A 146 -1.99 8.31 -5.67
CA SER A 146 -3.40 8.51 -5.97
C SER A 146 -3.93 7.62 -7.10
N ARG A 147 -3.04 6.93 -7.83
CA ARG A 147 -3.35 6.06 -8.97
C ARG A 147 -2.51 4.80 -8.96
N ASN A 148 -2.98 3.79 -9.69
CA ASN A 148 -2.27 2.51 -9.84
C ASN A 148 -1.15 2.61 -10.92
N ASN A 149 -0.63 1.48 -11.40
CA ASN A 149 0.53 1.44 -12.32
C ASN A 149 0.30 2.16 -13.68
N ASN A 150 -0.94 2.45 -14.06
CA ASN A 150 -1.27 3.21 -15.28
C ASN A 150 -0.69 4.64 -15.27
N SER A 151 -0.56 5.25 -14.10
CA SER A 151 0.10 6.56 -13.92
C SER A 151 1.59 6.52 -14.25
N SER A 152 2.24 5.36 -14.08
CA SER A 152 3.64 5.19 -14.46
C SER A 152 3.81 5.27 -15.98
N LEU A 153 2.89 4.66 -16.75
CA LEU A 153 2.88 4.79 -18.20
C LEU A 153 2.49 6.19 -18.66
N LYS A 154 1.59 6.86 -17.93
CA LYS A 154 1.24 8.26 -18.22
C LYS A 154 2.45 9.19 -18.09
N ALA A 155 3.28 8.99 -17.07
CA ALA A 155 4.48 9.80 -16.83
C ALA A 155 5.52 9.71 -17.96
N VAL A 156 5.49 8.64 -18.77
CA VAL A 156 6.40 8.40 -19.91
C VAL A 156 5.65 8.21 -21.23
N GLU A 157 4.42 8.69 -21.31
CA GLU A 157 3.53 8.48 -22.46
C GLU A 157 4.17 8.95 -23.77
N ASP A 158 4.87 10.08 -23.75
CA ASP A 158 5.55 10.63 -24.92
C ASP A 158 6.77 9.80 -25.38
N LYS A 159 7.21 8.83 -24.55
CA LYS A 159 8.32 7.90 -24.85
C LYS A 159 7.85 6.56 -25.42
N LEU A 160 6.56 6.24 -25.33
CA LEU A 160 6.00 4.99 -25.84
C LEU A 160 6.06 4.96 -27.37
N ALA A 161 6.82 4.00 -27.90
CA ALA A 161 7.00 3.78 -29.33
C ALA A 161 7.26 2.28 -29.59
N ASN A 162 8.47 1.90 -30.01
CA ASN A 162 8.93 0.51 -29.94
C ASN A 162 9.56 0.27 -28.57
N THR A 163 8.74 -0.03 -27.57
CA THR A 163 9.10 0.10 -26.15
C THR A 163 8.86 -1.18 -25.38
N TYR A 164 9.85 -1.61 -24.59
CA TYR A 164 9.63 -2.60 -23.53
C TYR A 164 8.96 -1.96 -22.31
N ILE A 165 7.96 -2.63 -21.73
CA ILE A 165 7.33 -2.28 -20.46
C ILE A 165 7.65 -3.41 -19.46
N CYS A 166 8.30 -3.06 -18.36
CA CYS A 166 8.78 -4.01 -17.36
C CYS A 166 8.36 -3.58 -15.96
N SER A 167 8.15 -4.53 -15.06
CA SER A 167 8.04 -4.28 -13.63
C SER A 167 9.42 -4.38 -13.00
N SER A 168 9.72 -3.50 -12.04
CA SER A 168 11.06 -3.45 -11.40
C SER A 168 11.42 -4.67 -10.56
N ASP A 169 10.45 -5.53 -10.30
CA ASP A 169 10.52 -6.69 -9.40
C ASP A 169 10.44 -8.04 -10.12
N ASP A 170 10.48 -8.04 -11.45
CA ASP A 170 10.70 -9.24 -12.25
C ASP A 170 12.17 -9.69 -12.18
N TYR A 171 12.40 -10.96 -11.81
CA TYR A 171 13.70 -11.62 -11.94
C TYR A 171 13.73 -12.52 -13.16
N PHE A 172 14.56 -12.18 -14.16
CA PHE A 172 14.77 -13.01 -15.34
C PHE A 172 16.04 -13.86 -15.21
N GLU A 173 15.95 -15.19 -15.20
CA GLU A 173 17.12 -16.09 -15.15
C GLU A 173 18.02 -15.95 -16.39
N GLU A 174 17.39 -15.83 -17.56
CA GLU A 174 18.03 -15.61 -18.85
C GLU A 174 17.62 -14.26 -19.40
N ASN A 175 18.47 -13.62 -20.22
CA ASN A 175 18.13 -12.33 -20.82
C ASN A 175 16.99 -12.49 -21.83
N PRO A 176 15.79 -11.92 -21.60
CA PRO A 176 14.65 -12.17 -22.45
C PRO A 176 14.42 -11.04 -23.48
N PHE A 177 15.29 -10.03 -23.49
CA PHE A 177 15.18 -8.83 -24.31
C PHE A 177 15.91 -9.01 -25.66
N GLU A 178 15.38 -8.35 -26.69
CA GLU A 178 15.91 -8.46 -28.04
C GLU A 178 15.99 -7.07 -28.69
N ALA A 179 17.04 -6.80 -29.47
CA ALA A 179 17.21 -5.53 -30.17
C ALA A 179 16.12 -5.27 -31.24
N TYR A 180 15.49 -6.33 -31.77
CA TYR A 180 14.49 -6.26 -32.84
C TYR A 180 13.29 -7.16 -32.51
N VAL A 181 12.08 -6.58 -32.54
CA VAL A 181 10.83 -7.26 -32.19
C VAL A 181 9.75 -6.95 -33.23
N TRP A 182 9.05 -7.98 -33.70
CA TRP A 182 8.12 -7.87 -34.83
C TRP A 182 6.82 -7.12 -34.53
N LYS A 183 6.18 -7.45 -33.42
CA LYS A 183 4.84 -7.01 -33.02
C LYS A 183 4.75 -6.97 -31.51
N SER A 184 3.81 -6.17 -30.98
CA SER A 184 3.51 -6.13 -29.56
C SER A 184 3.23 -7.53 -29.00
N TYR A 185 3.75 -7.80 -27.82
CA TYR A 185 3.51 -9.07 -27.14
C TYR A 185 3.46 -8.93 -25.62
N TYR A 186 2.79 -9.89 -24.97
CA TYR A 186 2.85 -10.11 -23.53
C TYR A 186 3.60 -11.42 -23.23
N ALA A 187 4.59 -11.39 -22.33
CA ALA A 187 5.26 -12.60 -21.85
C ALA A 187 4.32 -13.51 -21.05
N ALA A 188 4.48 -14.81 -21.20
CA ALA A 188 3.54 -15.77 -20.63
C ALA A 188 4.22 -17.03 -20.13
N GLN A 189 3.77 -17.49 -18.96
CA GLN A 189 4.08 -18.81 -18.42
C GLN A 189 2.82 -19.66 -18.32
N TYR A 190 3.03 -20.97 -18.15
CA TYR A 190 1.95 -21.93 -18.08
C TYR A 190 1.72 -22.37 -16.63
N ALA A 191 0.51 -22.15 -16.11
CA ALA A 191 0.11 -22.66 -14.81
C ALA A 191 -0.38 -24.11 -14.93
N GLN A 192 0.23 -25.03 -14.17
CA GLN A 192 -0.25 -26.40 -14.06
C GLN A 192 -1.24 -26.49 -12.89
N GLY A 193 -2.54 -26.64 -13.19
CA GLY A 193 -3.59 -26.69 -12.18
C GLY A 193 -4.36 -25.38 -12.05
N GLU A 194 -5.04 -25.20 -10.92
CA GLU A 194 -5.79 -23.98 -10.63
C GLU A 194 -4.86 -22.80 -10.37
N THR A 195 -5.29 -21.61 -10.77
CA THR A 195 -4.51 -20.38 -10.62
C THR A 195 -5.45 -19.20 -10.43
N SER A 196 -5.02 -18.21 -9.66
CA SER A 196 -5.63 -16.87 -9.56
C SER A 196 -5.14 -15.90 -10.64
N GLU A 197 -4.19 -16.31 -11.48
CA GLU A 197 -3.52 -15.45 -12.44
C GLU A 197 -4.38 -15.04 -13.64
N TRP A 198 -3.84 -14.11 -14.44
CA TRP A 198 -4.49 -13.51 -15.59
C TRP A 198 -4.36 -14.41 -16.83
N VAL A 199 -5.24 -15.41 -16.94
CA VAL A 199 -5.21 -16.44 -17.98
C VAL A 199 -5.66 -15.89 -19.33
N MET A 200 -4.82 -16.08 -20.36
CA MET A 200 -5.03 -15.63 -21.74
C MET A 200 -5.67 -16.70 -22.62
N THR A 201 -6.65 -16.27 -23.42
CA THR A 201 -7.14 -17.00 -24.59
C THR A 201 -6.53 -16.41 -25.86
N CYS A 202 -5.99 -17.28 -26.71
CA CYS A 202 -5.33 -16.87 -27.95
C CYS A 202 -6.09 -17.34 -29.19
N GLY A 203 -6.23 -16.45 -30.17
CA GLY A 203 -6.65 -16.76 -31.53
C GLY A 203 -5.50 -17.19 -32.45
N PRO A 204 -5.74 -17.20 -33.78
CA PRO A 204 -4.71 -17.53 -34.78
C PRO A 204 -3.44 -16.68 -34.61
N HIS A 205 -2.30 -17.29 -34.92
CA HIS A 205 -0.97 -16.68 -34.78
C HIS A 205 -0.64 -16.16 -33.37
N GLY A 206 -1.37 -16.59 -32.34
CA GLY A 206 -1.11 -16.19 -30.96
C GLY A 206 -1.65 -14.80 -30.60
N ARG A 207 -2.57 -14.22 -31.38
CA ARG A 207 -3.27 -12.98 -30.98
C ARG A 207 -4.02 -13.23 -29.68
N ILE A 208 -3.75 -12.43 -28.65
CA ILE A 208 -4.52 -12.49 -27.40
C ILE A 208 -5.88 -11.86 -27.69
N THR A 209 -6.96 -12.60 -27.40
CA THR A 209 -8.34 -12.19 -27.71
C THR A 209 -9.21 -12.04 -26.47
N LYS A 210 -8.79 -12.62 -25.34
CA LYS A 210 -9.46 -12.50 -24.06
C LYS A 210 -8.46 -12.78 -22.94
N VAL A 211 -8.64 -12.10 -21.82
CA VAL A 211 -7.97 -12.38 -20.55
C VAL A 211 -9.03 -12.56 -19.47
N LYS A 212 -8.81 -13.47 -18.53
CA LYS A 212 -9.67 -13.66 -17.38
C LYS A 212 -8.81 -13.90 -16.14
N ILE A 213 -9.13 -13.22 -15.05
CA ILE A 213 -8.55 -13.50 -13.74
C ILE A 213 -9.06 -14.84 -13.24
N GLY A 214 -8.13 -15.71 -12.87
CA GLY A 214 -8.39 -17.05 -12.41
C GLY A 214 -8.72 -18.05 -13.52
N GLY A 215 -8.31 -19.31 -13.30
CA GLY A 215 -8.56 -20.38 -14.25
C GLY A 215 -7.88 -21.68 -13.85
N GLN A 216 -7.78 -22.59 -14.82
CA GLN A 216 -7.08 -23.85 -14.65
C GLN A 216 -6.31 -24.18 -15.93
N CYS A 217 -5.07 -24.67 -15.79
CA CYS A 217 -4.27 -25.19 -16.91
C CYS A 217 -4.19 -24.21 -18.10
N GLY A 218 -3.59 -23.04 -17.88
CA GLY A 218 -3.62 -21.93 -18.83
C GLY A 218 -2.33 -21.13 -18.89
N TRP A 219 -2.14 -20.44 -20.01
CA TRP A 219 -1.07 -19.44 -20.14
C TRP A 219 -1.51 -18.14 -19.49
N TYR A 220 -0.74 -17.64 -18.54
CA TYR A 220 -1.05 -16.41 -17.81
C TYR A 220 0.00 -15.32 -18.06
N MET A 221 -0.41 -14.07 -17.87
CA MET A 221 0.44 -12.88 -18.05
C MET A 221 1.49 -12.82 -16.94
N LEU A 222 2.77 -12.81 -17.32
CA LEU A 222 3.89 -12.68 -16.37
C LEU A 222 5.14 -12.17 -17.07
N GLY A 223 5.77 -11.15 -16.49
CA GLY A 223 7.03 -10.56 -16.96
C GLY A 223 6.88 -9.44 -17.99
N GLN A 224 7.93 -9.25 -18.78
CA GLN A 224 8.05 -8.11 -19.68
C GLN A 224 7.08 -8.12 -20.85
N VAL A 225 6.62 -6.93 -21.21
CA VAL A 225 5.73 -6.65 -22.33
C VAL A 225 6.48 -5.82 -23.36
N TYR A 226 6.15 -5.99 -24.63
CA TYR A 226 6.65 -5.13 -25.70
C TYR A 226 5.49 -4.44 -26.41
N PHE A 227 5.57 -3.12 -26.56
CA PHE A 227 4.71 -2.33 -27.42
C PHE A 227 5.45 -2.01 -28.70
N ASP A 228 4.87 -2.38 -29.84
CA ASP A 228 5.26 -1.82 -31.13
C ASP A 228 4.65 -0.42 -31.32
N ARG A 229 5.16 0.29 -32.33
CA ARG A 229 4.74 1.67 -32.62
C ARG A 229 3.24 1.84 -32.87
N GLU A 230 2.59 0.86 -33.51
CA GLU A 230 1.15 0.92 -33.80
C GLU A 230 0.34 0.81 -32.50
N PHE A 231 0.71 -0.15 -31.65
CA PHE A 231 0.12 -0.32 -30.33
C PHE A 231 0.34 0.91 -29.46
N SER A 232 1.57 1.42 -29.39
CA SER A 232 1.91 2.60 -28.58
C SER A 232 1.09 3.81 -28.99
N VAL A 233 0.94 4.09 -30.30
CA VAL A 233 0.10 5.21 -30.75
C VAL A 233 -1.33 5.05 -30.26
N LYS A 234 -1.93 3.88 -30.48
CA LYS A 234 -3.33 3.63 -30.09
C LYS A 234 -3.53 3.63 -28.57
N PHE A 235 -2.58 3.07 -27.83
CA PHE A 235 -2.62 3.03 -26.38
C PHE A 235 -2.52 4.43 -25.76
N ARG A 236 -1.71 5.33 -26.33
CA ARG A 236 -1.65 6.73 -25.89
C ARG A 236 -2.99 7.45 -26.10
N GLU A 237 -3.63 7.25 -27.25
CA GLU A 237 -4.97 7.81 -27.51
C GLU A 237 -5.99 7.34 -26.45
N ILE A 238 -6.01 6.03 -26.16
CA ILE A 238 -6.88 5.46 -25.13
C ILE A 238 -6.54 6.04 -23.76
N LEU A 239 -5.25 6.09 -23.41
CA LEU A 239 -4.80 6.61 -22.13
C LEU A 239 -5.24 8.07 -21.96
N ASP A 240 -4.98 8.95 -22.93
CA ASP A 240 -5.45 10.34 -22.93
C ASP A 240 -6.98 10.47 -22.77
N GLU A 241 -7.76 9.62 -23.43
CA GLU A 241 -9.23 9.67 -23.39
C GLU A 241 -9.84 9.15 -22.07
N GLU A 242 -9.13 8.25 -21.39
CA GLU A 242 -9.65 7.52 -20.22
C GLU A 242 -9.02 7.97 -18.90
N TYR A 243 -7.83 8.58 -18.92
CA TYR A 243 -7.00 8.79 -17.72
C TYR A 243 -7.74 9.56 -16.63
N ASP A 244 -8.39 10.67 -16.96
CA ASP A 244 -9.06 11.56 -15.99
C ASP A 244 -10.41 11.02 -15.49
N ARG A 245 -10.86 9.85 -15.96
CA ARG A 245 -12.09 9.24 -15.46
C ARG A 245 -11.85 8.64 -14.07
N PRO A 246 -12.73 8.89 -13.08
CA PRO A 246 -12.58 8.30 -11.74
C PRO A 246 -12.48 6.77 -11.73
N ALA A 247 -13.17 6.10 -12.67
CA ALA A 247 -13.13 4.65 -12.82
C ALA A 247 -11.79 4.11 -13.35
N THR A 248 -10.93 4.96 -13.91
CA THR A 248 -9.61 4.58 -14.45
C THR A 248 -8.50 4.72 -13.42
N ALA A 249 -8.66 5.61 -12.43
CA ALA A 249 -7.65 5.84 -11.38
C ALA A 249 -7.17 4.55 -10.67
N PRO A 250 -8.05 3.60 -10.28
CA PRO A 250 -7.60 2.38 -9.60
C PRO A 250 -7.08 1.29 -10.55
N LYS A 251 -7.25 1.43 -11.87
CA LYS A 251 -6.95 0.37 -12.84
C LYS A 251 -5.46 0.20 -13.09
N LEU A 252 -5.03 -1.05 -13.20
CA LEU A 252 -3.75 -1.37 -13.83
C LEU A 252 -3.81 -1.04 -15.34
N TRP A 253 -2.66 -0.77 -15.97
CA TRP A 253 -2.60 -0.56 -17.41
C TRP A 253 -3.00 -1.82 -18.18
N GLU A 254 -2.78 -3.00 -17.59
CA GLU A 254 -3.24 -4.29 -18.12
C GLU A 254 -4.76 -4.36 -18.19
N GLU A 255 -5.49 -3.77 -17.24
CA GLU A 255 -6.97 -3.68 -17.29
C GLU A 255 -7.42 -2.78 -18.43
N LEU A 256 -6.73 -1.64 -18.64
CA LEU A 256 -6.99 -0.77 -19.80
C LEU A 256 -6.74 -1.53 -21.11
N TYR A 257 -5.67 -2.33 -21.20
CA TYR A 257 -5.43 -3.19 -22.35
C TYR A 257 -6.58 -4.20 -22.57
N ILE A 258 -7.08 -4.83 -21.50
CA ILE A 258 -8.16 -5.81 -21.58
C ILE A 258 -9.47 -5.18 -22.06
N ASP A 259 -9.81 -4.01 -21.53
CA ASP A 259 -11.01 -3.26 -21.93
C ASP A 259 -10.99 -2.93 -23.44
N HIS A 260 -9.81 -2.70 -23.99
CA HIS A 260 -9.57 -2.36 -25.40
C HIS A 260 -8.91 -3.50 -26.21
N ILE A 261 -9.01 -4.76 -25.77
CA ILE A 261 -8.31 -5.90 -26.37
C ILE A 261 -8.64 -6.12 -27.86
N GLY A 262 -9.83 -5.69 -28.29
CA GLY A 262 -10.27 -5.72 -29.68
C GLY A 262 -9.57 -4.67 -30.56
N GLU A 263 -9.21 -3.53 -29.98
CA GLU A 263 -8.52 -2.41 -30.66
C GLU A 263 -7.00 -2.58 -30.63
N LEU A 264 -6.46 -3.22 -29.58
CA LEU A 264 -5.04 -3.31 -29.30
C LEU A 264 -4.44 -4.66 -29.74
N ASP A 265 -3.59 -4.61 -30.77
CA ASP A 265 -2.98 -5.79 -31.39
C ASP A 265 -1.76 -6.34 -30.64
N MET A 266 -1.96 -7.37 -29.82
CA MET A 266 -0.88 -7.99 -29.01
C MET A 266 -0.84 -9.51 -29.14
N ARG A 267 0.36 -10.09 -29.20
CA ARG A 267 0.61 -11.54 -29.27
C ARG A 267 1.01 -12.12 -27.91
N ILE A 268 0.79 -13.40 -27.71
CA ILE A 268 1.41 -14.13 -26.60
C ILE A 268 2.87 -14.48 -26.94
N ARG A 269 3.79 -14.26 -25.99
CA ARG A 269 5.16 -14.80 -26.03
C ARG A 269 5.33 -15.84 -24.94
N ARG A 270 5.43 -17.10 -25.33
CA ARG A 270 5.48 -18.25 -24.39
C ARG A 270 6.89 -18.53 -23.92
N TYR A 271 7.04 -18.70 -22.61
CA TYR A 271 8.22 -19.26 -21.96
C TYR A 271 7.83 -20.62 -21.38
N GLU A 272 8.20 -21.69 -22.08
CA GLU A 272 7.86 -23.07 -21.66
C GLU A 272 8.67 -23.51 -20.44
N THR A 273 9.89 -23.01 -20.30
CA THR A 273 10.70 -23.12 -19.09
C THR A 273 10.50 -21.84 -18.28
N PRO A 274 10.21 -21.94 -16.96
CA PRO A 274 10.03 -20.76 -16.11
C PRO A 274 11.37 -20.04 -15.94
N ILE A 275 11.58 -19.00 -16.72
CA ILE A 275 12.76 -18.12 -16.61
C ILE A 275 12.42 -16.78 -15.96
N ILE A 276 11.14 -16.51 -15.70
CA ILE A 276 10.63 -15.26 -15.13
C ILE A 276 10.10 -15.59 -13.74
N HIS A 277 10.56 -14.87 -12.73
CA HIS A 277 10.10 -15.02 -11.37
C HIS A 277 9.60 -13.68 -10.86
N GLU A 278 8.36 -13.65 -10.39
CA GLU A 278 7.77 -12.53 -9.66
C GLU A 278 7.54 -13.02 -8.22
N PHE A 279 8.07 -12.26 -7.25
CA PHE A 279 7.98 -12.64 -5.84
C PHE A 279 6.80 -11.93 -5.18
N ASP A 280 5.68 -12.61 -4.97
CA ASP A 280 4.50 -11.98 -4.38
C ASP A 280 4.59 -11.85 -2.86
N SER A 281 5.39 -12.72 -2.25
CA SER A 281 5.65 -12.78 -0.81
C SER A 281 7.13 -12.98 -0.50
N LEU A 282 7.50 -12.76 0.77
CA LEU A 282 8.84 -13.07 1.25
C LEU A 282 9.17 -14.56 1.17
N ASP A 283 8.17 -15.42 1.34
CA ASP A 283 8.35 -16.86 1.27
C ASP A 283 8.65 -17.33 -0.17
N ASP A 284 8.03 -16.73 -1.19
CA ASP A 284 8.37 -17.02 -2.61
C ASP A 284 9.85 -16.72 -2.89
N LEU A 285 10.33 -15.59 -2.36
CA LEU A 285 11.71 -15.16 -2.56
C LEU A 285 12.67 -16.08 -1.80
N ARG A 286 12.34 -16.50 -0.57
CA ARG A 286 13.15 -17.47 0.20
C ARG A 286 13.20 -18.84 -0.46
N GLU A 287 12.10 -19.30 -1.05
CA GLU A 287 12.11 -20.57 -1.80
C GLU A 287 13.09 -20.49 -2.98
N PHE A 288 13.12 -19.33 -3.66
CA PHE A 288 14.01 -19.09 -4.79
C PHE A 288 15.48 -18.82 -4.41
N ASP A 289 15.71 -18.10 -3.32
CA ASP A 289 17.01 -17.76 -2.73
C ASP A 289 17.00 -18.02 -1.21
N PRO A 290 17.32 -19.25 -0.77
CA PRO A 290 17.29 -19.62 0.64
C PRO A 290 18.23 -18.80 1.54
N LEU A 291 19.22 -18.12 0.97
CA LEU A 291 20.17 -17.27 1.69
C LEU A 291 19.75 -15.79 1.70
N PHE A 292 18.56 -15.46 1.20
CA PHE A 292 18.09 -14.08 1.09
C PHE A 292 18.08 -13.36 2.44
N LEU A 293 17.44 -13.95 3.46
CA LEU A 293 17.34 -13.34 4.79
C LEU A 293 18.70 -13.20 5.49
N ASP A 294 19.65 -14.08 5.20
CA ASP A 294 21.01 -13.97 5.76
C ASP A 294 21.79 -12.80 5.15
N ASN A 295 21.44 -12.39 3.93
CA ASN A 295 22.17 -11.37 3.17
C ASN A 295 21.42 -10.05 3.03
N ILE A 296 20.17 -9.97 3.49
CA ILE A 296 19.41 -8.72 3.47
C ILE A 296 19.90 -7.79 4.57
N ASP A 297 20.13 -6.54 4.21
CA ASP A 297 20.37 -5.46 5.17
C ASP A 297 18.99 -4.93 5.58
N SER A 298 18.57 -5.22 6.81
CA SER A 298 17.24 -4.85 7.33
C SER A 298 17.31 -4.68 8.84
N ASP A 299 17.13 -3.44 9.29
CA ASP A 299 17.08 -3.08 10.69
C ASP A 299 15.88 -3.77 11.36
N ILE A 300 14.75 -3.92 10.65
CA ILE A 300 13.56 -4.60 11.17
C ILE A 300 13.85 -6.07 11.49
N ILE A 301 14.54 -6.79 10.60
CA ILE A 301 14.94 -8.18 10.84
C ILE A 301 15.93 -8.27 12.01
N ASP A 302 16.88 -7.34 12.08
CA ASP A 302 17.85 -7.28 13.19
C ASP A 302 17.17 -6.99 14.53
N ASN A 303 16.19 -6.09 14.55
CA ASN A 303 15.37 -5.79 15.72
C ASN A 303 14.59 -7.03 16.19
N ILE A 304 13.95 -7.76 15.28
CA ILE A 304 13.22 -9.00 15.60
C ILE A 304 14.16 -10.04 16.20
N THR A 305 15.31 -10.31 15.56
CA THR A 305 16.26 -11.32 16.05
C THR A 305 16.89 -10.94 17.39
N ALA A 306 17.22 -9.66 17.59
CA ALA A 306 17.74 -9.16 18.86
C ALA A 306 16.70 -9.24 19.99
N ALA A 307 15.43 -8.91 19.70
CA ALA A 307 14.35 -8.90 20.68
C ALA A 307 13.89 -10.30 21.09
N LEU A 308 13.74 -11.21 20.13
CA LEU A 308 13.20 -12.56 20.37
C LEU A 308 14.29 -13.62 20.56
N GLY A 309 15.55 -13.31 20.23
CA GLY A 309 16.66 -14.27 20.30
C GLY A 309 16.58 -15.38 19.24
N CYS A 310 15.75 -15.22 18.21
CA CYS A 310 15.66 -16.13 17.08
C CYS A 310 16.73 -15.82 16.02
N SER A 311 16.99 -16.78 15.14
CA SER A 311 17.82 -16.59 13.95
C SER A 311 17.01 -16.00 12.79
N ARG A 312 17.67 -15.27 11.89
CA ARG A 312 17.02 -14.69 10.70
C ARG A 312 16.28 -15.73 9.86
N THR A 313 16.80 -16.95 9.77
CA THR A 313 16.18 -18.06 9.03
C THR A 313 14.88 -18.57 9.62
N GLU A 314 14.61 -18.30 10.91
CA GLU A 314 13.38 -18.72 11.58
C GLU A 314 12.20 -17.79 11.27
N ILE A 315 12.44 -16.58 10.77
CA ILE A 315 11.37 -15.62 10.45
C ILE A 315 10.67 -16.07 9.17
N HIS A 316 9.35 -16.29 9.23
CA HIS A 316 8.52 -16.74 8.11
C HIS A 316 7.08 -16.24 8.23
N ASP A 317 6.23 -16.54 7.23
CA ASP A 317 4.81 -16.18 7.21
C ASP A 317 4.56 -14.69 7.47
N VAL A 318 5.28 -13.86 6.72
CA VAL A 318 5.28 -12.41 6.92
C VAL A 318 4.26 -11.76 5.99
N TYR A 319 3.30 -11.02 6.56
CA TYR A 319 2.27 -10.34 5.77
C TYR A 319 1.74 -9.07 6.48
N PRO A 320 1.22 -8.07 5.74
CA PRO A 320 0.69 -6.85 6.33
C PRO A 320 -0.60 -7.10 7.11
N LEU A 321 -0.76 -6.44 8.25
CA LEU A 321 -2.03 -6.38 8.98
C LEU A 321 -2.73 -5.06 8.61
N LYS A 322 -3.99 -5.15 8.19
CA LYS A 322 -4.73 -4.03 7.55
C LYS A 322 -5.48 -3.11 8.51
N GLU A 323 -5.26 -3.19 9.82
CA GLU A 323 -6.23 -2.70 10.81
C GLU A 323 -5.88 -1.39 11.54
N SER A 324 -4.88 -0.63 11.09
CA SER A 324 -4.52 0.66 11.72
C SER A 324 -4.44 1.81 10.71
N LEU A 325 -5.01 2.96 11.08
CA LEU A 325 -4.99 4.21 10.30
C LEU A 325 -3.62 4.91 10.32
N THR A 326 -2.81 4.67 11.35
CA THR A 326 -1.59 5.44 11.65
C THR A 326 -0.31 4.61 11.65
N ASN A 327 -0.42 3.29 11.81
CA ASN A 327 0.72 2.42 12.07
C ASN A 327 0.89 1.34 11.00
N LEU A 328 2.15 1.10 10.65
CA LEU A 328 2.55 0.08 9.68
C LEU A 328 2.85 -1.22 10.42
N SER A 329 1.86 -2.12 10.49
CA SER A 329 1.97 -3.39 11.21
C SER A 329 2.07 -4.58 10.26
N CYS A 330 2.92 -5.55 10.59
CA CYS A 330 2.98 -6.83 9.91
C CYS A 330 2.99 -8.00 10.90
N HIS A 331 2.35 -9.08 10.50
CA HIS A 331 2.52 -10.38 11.13
C HIS A 331 3.86 -10.99 10.73
N PHE A 332 4.46 -11.77 11.63
CA PHE A 332 5.52 -12.72 11.31
C PHE A 332 5.49 -13.89 12.30
N ALA A 333 6.00 -15.04 11.89
CA ALA A 333 6.15 -16.22 12.74
C ALA A 333 7.62 -16.61 12.90
N THR A 334 7.90 -17.32 14.00
CA THR A 334 9.17 -18.00 14.28
C THR A 334 8.88 -19.41 14.79
N ASN A 335 9.92 -20.19 15.11
CA ASN A 335 9.74 -21.49 15.76
C ASN A 335 9.05 -21.42 17.13
N ASP A 336 9.11 -20.26 17.81
CA ASP A 336 8.58 -20.08 19.17
C ASP A 336 7.14 -19.50 19.19
N GLY A 337 6.61 -19.06 18.04
CA GLY A 337 5.25 -18.55 17.95
C GLY A 337 5.05 -17.50 16.85
N GLU A 338 3.89 -16.85 16.92
CA GLU A 338 3.43 -15.81 16.00
C GLU A 338 3.44 -14.44 16.68
N TYR A 339 3.81 -13.41 15.92
CA TYR A 339 4.12 -12.08 16.44
C TYR A 339 3.63 -10.98 15.48
N VAL A 340 3.53 -9.78 16.02
CA VAL A 340 3.24 -8.55 15.29
C VAL A 340 4.41 -7.59 15.48
N TYR A 341 5.01 -7.15 14.37
CA TYR A 341 5.94 -6.03 14.36
C TYR A 341 5.19 -4.77 13.93
N ARG A 342 5.25 -3.72 14.73
CA ARG A 342 4.74 -2.40 14.37
C ARG A 342 5.91 -1.46 14.11
N HIS A 343 6.01 -0.99 12.86
CA HIS A 343 6.93 0.06 12.46
C HIS A 343 6.28 1.43 12.69
N PRO A 344 7.02 2.43 13.19
CA PRO A 344 6.47 3.77 13.39
C PRO A 344 5.96 4.37 12.07
N GLY A 345 4.78 4.99 12.12
CA GLY A 345 4.25 5.77 10.99
C GLY A 345 5.05 7.04 10.75
N ILE A 346 5.23 7.41 9.47
CA ILE A 346 5.93 8.65 9.06
C ILE A 346 5.13 9.86 9.59
N GLY A 347 5.80 10.83 10.21
CA GLY A 347 5.17 12.07 10.68
C GLY A 347 4.45 11.96 12.03
N THR A 348 4.56 10.82 12.71
CA THR A 348 3.95 10.60 14.04
C THR A 348 4.80 11.13 15.19
N GLU A 349 6.06 11.50 14.94
CA GLU A 349 7.02 12.02 15.92
C GLU A 349 6.58 13.31 16.61
N ASN A 350 5.71 14.10 15.97
CA ASN A 350 5.17 15.34 16.53
C ASN A 350 3.89 15.13 17.36
N ILE A 351 3.31 13.92 17.34
CA ILE A 351 2.02 13.63 17.96
C ILE A 351 2.18 12.60 19.09
N ILE A 352 3.07 11.61 18.94
CA ILE A 352 3.18 10.48 19.85
C ILE A 352 4.51 10.51 20.59
N ASN A 353 4.45 10.53 21.92
CA ASN A 353 5.61 10.33 22.78
C ASN A 353 5.86 8.83 23.00
N ARG A 354 6.89 8.30 22.34
CA ARG A 354 7.22 6.86 22.36
C ARG A 354 7.71 6.35 23.70
N GLN A 355 8.31 7.21 24.53
CA GLN A 355 8.67 6.82 25.90
C GLN A 355 7.41 6.65 26.76
N SER A 356 6.45 7.58 26.65
CA SER A 356 5.16 7.47 27.33
C SER A 356 4.38 6.23 26.90
N GLU A 357 4.40 5.89 25.61
CA GLU A 357 3.78 4.66 25.08
C GLU A 357 4.42 3.40 25.71
N LEU A 358 5.75 3.34 25.79
CA LEU A 358 6.44 2.20 26.42
C LEU A 358 6.06 2.04 27.89
N ASP A 359 5.99 3.14 28.64
CA ASP A 359 5.62 3.13 30.05
C ASP A 359 4.18 2.63 30.23
N ALA A 360 3.26 3.06 29.35
CA ALA A 360 1.87 2.63 29.35
C ALA A 360 1.71 1.14 28.97
N LEU A 361 2.38 0.68 27.92
CA LEU A 361 2.39 -0.73 27.51
C LEU A 361 2.92 -1.65 28.62
N THR A 362 3.99 -1.21 29.30
CA THR A 362 4.57 -1.93 30.44
C THR A 362 3.58 -2.00 31.61
N ALA A 363 2.93 -0.88 31.95
CA ALA A 363 1.93 -0.84 33.00
C ALA A 363 0.70 -1.71 32.68
N ALA A 364 0.22 -1.68 31.43
CA ALA A 364 -0.90 -2.50 30.98
C ALA A 364 -0.59 -4.00 31.10
N ARG A 365 0.62 -4.41 30.72
CA ARG A 365 1.09 -5.79 30.87
C ARG A 365 1.14 -6.22 32.33
N ASP A 366 1.79 -5.43 33.17
CA ASP A 366 2.01 -5.78 34.57
C ASP A 366 0.70 -5.82 35.40
N ASN A 367 -0.36 -5.15 34.92
CA ASN A 367 -1.71 -5.17 35.51
C ASN A 367 -2.69 -6.14 34.83
N GLY A 368 -2.22 -6.95 33.87
CA GLY A 368 -3.06 -7.93 33.16
C GLY A 368 -4.21 -7.28 32.38
N LEU A 369 -3.91 -6.16 31.71
CA LEU A 369 -4.78 -5.49 30.74
C LEU A 369 -4.35 -5.81 29.30
N ASP A 370 -3.07 -6.11 29.09
CA ASP A 370 -2.52 -6.55 27.80
C ASP A 370 -1.42 -7.60 28.01
N SER A 371 -1.70 -8.86 27.64
CA SER A 371 -0.69 -9.93 27.70
C SER A 371 0.11 -10.10 26.41
N THR A 372 -0.17 -9.30 25.38
CA THR A 372 0.44 -9.43 24.07
C THR A 372 1.77 -8.69 23.97
N PHE A 373 1.94 -7.58 24.69
CA PHE A 373 3.13 -6.74 24.60
C PHE A 373 4.41 -7.49 25.05
N ILE A 374 5.42 -7.52 24.17
CA ILE A 374 6.72 -8.14 24.45
C ILE A 374 7.78 -7.08 24.73
N CYS A 375 8.04 -6.21 23.75
CA CYS A 375 9.04 -5.15 23.88
C CYS A 375 8.82 -4.03 22.86
N ALA A 376 9.46 -2.89 23.08
CA ALA A 376 9.52 -1.78 22.14
C ALA A 376 10.85 -1.05 22.27
N ASN A 377 11.23 -0.32 21.22
CA ASN A 377 12.32 0.64 21.25
C ASN A 377 11.73 2.06 21.13
N PRO A 378 11.75 2.88 22.20
CA PRO A 378 11.17 4.22 22.15
C PRO A 378 11.99 5.22 21.34
N GLU A 379 13.30 4.98 21.13
CA GLU A 379 14.15 5.84 20.31
C GLU A 379 13.88 5.63 18.82
N GLU A 380 13.71 4.38 18.40
CA GLU A 380 13.42 4.00 17.01
C GLU A 380 11.92 3.88 16.71
N GLY A 381 11.07 3.86 17.73
CA GLY A 381 9.60 3.90 17.63
C GLY A 381 8.89 2.57 17.30
N TRP A 382 9.61 1.46 17.13
CA TRP A 382 9.01 0.16 16.82
C TRP A 382 8.60 -0.62 18.08
N LYS A 383 7.60 -1.51 17.94
CA LYS A 383 7.19 -2.46 19.00
C LYS A 383 6.92 -3.86 18.46
N ILE A 384 7.10 -4.85 19.32
CA ILE A 384 6.79 -6.26 19.05
C ILE A 384 5.77 -6.75 20.09
N SER A 385 4.71 -7.37 19.60
CA SER A 385 3.68 -8.05 20.40
C SER A 385 3.50 -9.49 19.93
N ARG A 386 2.96 -10.35 20.79
CA ARG A 386 2.44 -11.67 20.40
C ARG A 386 1.22 -11.50 19.51
N PHE A 387 1.13 -12.28 18.44
CA PHE A 387 -0.08 -12.36 17.62
C PHE A 387 -1.13 -13.23 18.31
N VAL A 388 -2.39 -12.80 18.24
CA VAL A 388 -3.53 -13.51 18.85
C VAL A 388 -4.34 -14.18 17.74
N PRO A 389 -4.11 -15.48 17.45
CA PRO A 389 -4.80 -16.14 16.35
C PRO A 389 -6.28 -16.29 16.67
N HIS A 390 -7.13 -16.00 15.68
CA HIS A 390 -8.59 -16.09 15.79
C HIS A 390 -9.18 -15.25 16.94
N ALA A 391 -8.54 -14.12 17.27
CA ALA A 391 -9.09 -13.16 18.22
C ALA A 391 -10.49 -12.70 17.76
N THR A 392 -11.40 -12.56 18.72
CA THR A 392 -12.68 -11.87 18.52
C THR A 392 -12.64 -10.51 19.19
N THR A 393 -13.51 -9.58 18.78
CA THR A 393 -13.73 -8.30 19.46
C THR A 393 -15.03 -8.31 20.28
N ILE A 394 -15.27 -7.25 21.04
CA ILE A 394 -16.52 -6.99 21.76
C ILE A 394 -17.64 -6.66 20.77
N ASP A 395 -18.82 -7.24 20.98
CA ASP A 395 -20.05 -6.82 20.30
C ASP A 395 -20.60 -5.54 20.97
N VAL A 396 -20.16 -4.38 20.48
CA VAL A 396 -20.39 -3.06 21.10
C VAL A 396 -21.85 -2.60 21.11
N HIS A 397 -22.71 -3.22 20.32
CA HIS A 397 -24.15 -2.89 20.27
C HIS A 397 -25.01 -3.87 21.07
N SER A 398 -24.38 -4.80 21.80
CA SER A 398 -25.05 -5.69 22.74
C SER A 398 -24.91 -5.19 24.17
N HIS A 399 -25.92 -5.44 25.01
CA HIS A 399 -25.87 -5.07 26.42
C HIS A 399 -24.69 -5.77 27.14
N GLU A 400 -24.43 -7.03 26.82
CA GLU A 400 -23.30 -7.79 27.35
C GLU A 400 -21.95 -7.18 26.94
N GLY A 401 -21.80 -6.78 25.68
CA GLY A 401 -20.58 -6.17 25.17
C GLY A 401 -20.33 -4.77 25.74
N LEU A 402 -21.36 -3.92 25.82
CA LEU A 402 -21.29 -2.64 26.53
C LEU A 402 -20.84 -2.84 27.98
N LYS A 403 -21.46 -3.79 28.68
CA LYS A 403 -21.10 -4.10 30.06
C LYS A 403 -19.66 -4.56 30.18
N GLN A 404 -19.20 -5.41 29.27
CA GLN A 404 -17.81 -5.90 29.25
C GLN A 404 -16.83 -4.74 29.04
N ALA A 405 -17.06 -3.86 28.07
CA ALA A 405 -16.21 -2.70 27.82
C ALA A 405 -16.16 -1.76 29.04
N MET A 406 -17.32 -1.44 29.63
CA MET A 406 -17.37 -0.55 30.80
C MET A 406 -16.75 -1.17 32.05
N ASP A 407 -16.83 -2.49 32.24
CA ASP A 407 -16.12 -3.18 33.33
C ASP A 407 -14.60 -3.13 33.13
N VAL A 408 -14.11 -3.22 31.89
CA VAL A 408 -12.67 -3.04 31.57
C VAL A 408 -12.22 -1.61 31.80
N ALA A 409 -12.98 -0.61 31.33
CA ALA A 409 -12.68 0.81 31.60
C ALA A 409 -12.60 1.07 33.10
N ARG A 410 -13.58 0.58 33.88
CA ARG A 410 -13.57 0.73 35.33
C ARG A 410 -12.35 0.05 35.98
N LYS A 411 -12.01 -1.17 35.56
CA LYS A 411 -10.79 -1.88 36.03
C LYS A 411 -9.52 -1.05 35.77
N LEU A 412 -9.42 -0.41 34.61
CA LEU A 412 -8.31 0.48 34.28
C LEU A 412 -8.30 1.72 35.18
N HIS A 413 -9.43 2.42 35.28
CA HIS A 413 -9.53 3.70 36.01
C HIS A 413 -9.37 3.54 37.53
N GLU A 414 -9.79 2.39 38.09
CA GLU A 414 -9.62 2.04 39.50
C GLU A 414 -8.24 1.43 39.82
N SER A 415 -7.37 1.26 38.82
CA SER A 415 -6.02 0.73 39.03
C SER A 415 -5.09 1.73 39.72
N ASP A 416 -4.02 1.22 40.33
CA ASP A 416 -2.97 2.02 40.95
C ASP A 416 -1.93 2.54 39.92
N ILE A 417 -2.18 2.38 38.62
CA ILE A 417 -1.27 2.83 37.57
C ILE A 417 -1.12 4.36 37.63
N LYS A 418 0.13 4.82 37.52
CA LYS A 418 0.51 6.22 37.39
C LYS A 418 1.48 6.38 36.24
N LEU A 419 1.11 7.20 35.27
CA LEU A 419 1.94 7.60 34.14
C LEU A 419 2.38 9.05 34.33
N GLU A 420 3.56 9.38 33.82
CA GLU A 420 4.02 10.79 33.77
C GLU A 420 3.30 11.56 32.65
N SER A 421 2.83 10.85 31.61
CA SER A 421 2.01 11.43 30.56
C SER A 421 0.63 11.83 31.08
N THR A 422 0.08 12.88 30.49
CA THR A 422 -1.30 13.34 30.73
C THR A 422 -2.02 13.47 29.40
N PHE A 423 -3.33 13.28 29.39
CA PHE A 423 -4.13 13.44 28.18
C PHE A 423 -5.39 14.26 28.45
N ASP A 424 -5.68 15.19 27.55
CA ASP A 424 -6.82 16.09 27.63
C ASP A 424 -7.31 16.42 26.20
N PHE A 425 -8.54 16.04 25.87
CA PHE A 425 -9.09 16.22 24.52
C PHE A 425 -9.10 17.68 24.06
N TYR A 426 -9.34 18.64 24.95
CA TYR A 426 -9.36 20.05 24.56
C TYR A 426 -7.94 20.53 24.23
N ARG A 427 -6.95 20.19 25.06
CA ARG A 427 -5.55 20.55 24.82
C ARG A 427 -5.02 19.91 23.53
N GLU A 428 -5.33 18.64 23.29
CA GLU A 428 -4.97 17.96 22.05
C GLU A 428 -5.66 18.59 20.83
N ALA A 429 -6.95 18.92 20.92
CA ALA A 429 -7.65 19.66 19.86
C ALA A 429 -6.97 21.00 19.54
N LYS A 430 -6.53 21.74 20.57
CA LYS A 430 -5.78 23.00 20.41
C LYS A 430 -4.40 22.78 19.82
N HIS A 431 -3.74 21.68 20.15
CA HIS A 431 -2.47 21.31 19.53
C HIS A 431 -2.66 21.04 18.03
N TYR A 432 -3.65 20.24 17.64
CA TYR A 432 -3.97 19.98 16.23
C TYR A 432 -4.38 21.26 15.48
N GLU A 433 -5.19 22.13 16.10
CA GLU A 433 -5.53 23.46 15.57
C GLU A 433 -4.27 24.28 15.28
N SER A 434 -3.29 24.28 16.19
CA SER A 434 -2.05 25.03 16.00
C SER A 434 -1.23 24.51 14.80
N LEU A 435 -1.12 23.19 14.64
CA LEU A 435 -0.42 22.55 13.51
C LEU A 435 -1.12 22.82 12.17
N LEU A 436 -2.46 22.84 12.16
CA LEU A 436 -3.24 23.22 10.98
C LEU A 436 -2.97 24.67 10.55
N LEU A 437 -2.92 25.59 11.51
CA LEU A 437 -2.70 27.01 11.25
C LEU A 437 -1.30 27.32 10.70
N GLU A 438 -0.30 26.47 10.98
CA GLU A 438 1.03 26.56 10.36
C GLU A 438 0.99 26.33 8.84
N LYS A 439 0.04 25.52 8.37
CA LYS A 439 -0.13 25.19 6.93
C LYS A 439 -0.99 26.23 6.20
N GLY A 440 -1.83 26.97 6.93
CA GLY A 440 -2.68 28.02 6.38
C GLY A 440 -3.93 28.26 7.22
N PRO A 441 -4.76 29.25 6.85
CA PRO A 441 -6.01 29.50 7.55
C PRO A 441 -6.97 28.32 7.41
N ILE A 442 -7.65 27.96 8.51
CA ILE A 442 -8.69 26.92 8.50
C ILE A 442 -9.93 27.47 7.78
N GLN A 443 -10.19 26.98 6.56
CA GLN A 443 -11.31 27.43 5.71
C GLN A 443 -12.56 26.55 5.81
N VAL A 444 -12.65 25.76 6.88
CA VAL A 444 -13.82 24.91 7.16
C VAL A 444 -14.99 25.78 7.64
N PRO A 445 -16.18 25.68 7.02
CA PRO A 445 -17.36 26.43 7.45
C PRO A 445 -17.70 26.19 8.93
N GLU A 446 -18.06 27.24 9.65
CA GLU A 446 -18.46 27.20 11.07
C GLU A 446 -17.38 26.71 12.05
N TYR A 447 -16.14 26.43 11.62
CA TYR A 447 -15.09 25.91 12.50
C TYR A 447 -14.88 26.78 13.74
N ALA A 448 -14.76 28.11 13.56
CA ALA A 448 -14.57 29.05 14.65
C ALA A 448 -15.73 29.03 15.68
N VAL A 449 -16.97 28.83 15.22
CA VAL A 449 -18.16 28.76 16.08
C VAL A 449 -18.11 27.52 16.95
N TRP A 450 -17.77 26.36 16.36
CA TRP A 450 -17.64 25.10 17.09
C TRP A 450 -16.44 25.11 18.04
N ASN A 451 -15.33 25.73 17.63
CA ASN A 451 -14.15 25.90 18.45
C ASN A 451 -14.42 26.75 19.71
N GLU A 452 -15.14 27.87 19.54
CA GLU A 452 -15.57 28.72 20.65
C GLU A 452 -16.55 27.99 21.58
N LEU A 453 -17.49 27.22 21.02
CA LEU A 453 -18.41 26.42 21.83
C LEU A 453 -17.66 25.35 22.63
N ALA A 454 -16.69 24.67 22.00
CA ALA A 454 -15.86 23.68 22.68
C ALA A 454 -15.06 24.30 23.85
N GLU A 455 -14.49 25.49 23.65
CA GLU A 455 -13.79 26.23 24.71
C GLU A 455 -14.72 26.59 25.88
N ARG A 456 -15.95 27.04 25.59
CA ARG A 456 -16.93 27.38 26.64
C ARG A 456 -17.42 26.16 27.40
N VAL A 457 -17.65 25.04 26.71
CA VAL A 457 -18.03 23.75 27.34
C VAL A 457 -16.88 23.24 28.21
N HIS A 458 -15.65 23.24 27.69
CA HIS A 458 -14.46 22.85 28.47
C HIS A 458 -14.31 23.68 29.75
N ALA A 459 -14.40 25.01 29.65
CA ALA A 459 -14.31 25.89 30.83
C ALA A 459 -15.40 25.62 31.89
N ALA A 460 -16.56 25.12 31.46
CA ALA A 460 -17.63 24.72 32.36
C ALA A 460 -17.39 23.32 32.96
N MET A 461 -16.83 22.39 32.19
CA MET A 461 -16.41 21.05 32.65
C MET A 461 -15.30 21.13 33.71
N GLU A 462 -14.38 22.10 33.62
CA GLU A 462 -13.33 22.33 34.63
C GLU A 462 -13.87 22.65 36.04
N GLN A 463 -15.17 22.95 36.17
CA GLN A 463 -15.82 23.17 37.47
C GLN A 463 -16.38 21.88 38.08
N ASP A 464 -16.41 20.78 37.34
CA ASP A 464 -16.84 19.47 37.84
C ASP A 464 -15.69 18.74 38.54
N ASP A 465 -16.01 17.87 39.50
CA ASP A 465 -15.03 17.11 40.30
C ASP A 465 -14.81 15.71 39.69
N ALA A 466 -14.47 15.67 38.40
CA ALA A 466 -14.20 14.42 37.71
C ALA A 466 -12.84 13.83 38.14
N PRO A 467 -12.78 12.54 38.52
CA PRO A 467 -11.52 11.92 38.92
C PRO A 467 -10.49 11.90 37.80
N VAL A 468 -9.23 12.19 38.15
CA VAL A 468 -8.08 12.01 37.26
C VAL A 468 -7.48 10.61 37.48
N THR A 469 -7.60 9.75 36.48
CA THR A 469 -7.14 8.36 36.50
C THR A 469 -6.24 8.07 35.30
N VAL A 470 -5.64 6.88 35.22
CA VAL A 470 -5.08 6.43 33.95
C VAL A 470 -6.23 6.21 32.96
N THR A 471 -6.05 6.62 31.72
CA THR A 471 -7.01 6.41 30.62
C THR A 471 -6.25 5.92 29.39
N HIS A 472 -6.93 5.11 28.57
CA HIS A 472 -6.38 4.60 27.31
C HIS A 472 -6.40 5.66 26.21
N ASN A 473 -7.46 6.48 26.18
CA ASN A 473 -7.76 7.56 25.23
C ASN A 473 -7.99 7.11 23.77
N ASP A 474 -7.68 5.85 23.42
CA ASP A 474 -8.08 5.20 22.17
C ASP A 474 -8.94 3.93 22.45
N PHE A 475 -9.95 4.06 23.32
CA PHE A 475 -10.69 2.93 23.88
C PHE A 475 -11.91 2.55 23.02
N PHE A 476 -11.72 1.65 22.05
CA PHE A 476 -12.79 1.22 21.12
C PHE A 476 -12.57 -0.20 20.60
N TYR A 477 -13.58 -0.79 19.93
CA TYR A 477 -13.65 -2.23 19.64
C TYR A 477 -12.44 -2.81 18.90
N LEU A 478 -11.80 -2.08 17.98
CA LEU A 478 -10.61 -2.59 17.27
C LEU A 478 -9.42 -2.85 18.21
N ASN A 479 -9.36 -2.16 19.35
CA ASN A 479 -8.31 -2.32 20.35
C ASN A 479 -8.62 -3.41 21.39
N PHE A 480 -9.74 -4.13 21.27
CA PHE A 480 -10.05 -5.29 22.10
C PHE A 480 -9.79 -6.59 21.35
N LEU A 481 -8.80 -7.35 21.83
CA LEU A 481 -8.54 -8.71 21.39
C LEU A 481 -8.96 -9.71 22.47
N ILE A 482 -10.00 -10.48 22.20
CA ILE A 482 -10.50 -11.55 23.07
C ILE A 482 -10.01 -12.89 22.51
N GLU A 483 -9.22 -13.60 23.32
CA GLU A 483 -8.73 -14.94 23.01
C GLU A 483 -9.84 -15.99 23.17
N GLN A 484 -9.64 -17.17 22.59
CA GLN A 484 -10.65 -18.24 22.63
C GLN A 484 -10.97 -18.75 24.04
N ASP A 485 -10.05 -18.56 25.00
CA ASP A 485 -10.27 -18.90 26.41
C ASP A 485 -10.96 -17.78 27.21
N GLY A 486 -11.30 -16.66 26.56
CA GLY A 486 -11.95 -15.50 27.16
C GLY A 486 -10.97 -14.48 27.75
N THR A 487 -9.66 -14.69 27.65
CA THR A 487 -8.66 -13.68 28.01
C THR A 487 -8.85 -12.45 27.13
N PHE A 488 -8.98 -11.28 27.73
CA PHE A 488 -9.04 -10.02 26.99
C PHE A 488 -7.68 -9.34 27.00
N ASN A 489 -7.36 -8.65 25.89
CA ASN A 489 -6.20 -7.81 25.75
C ASN A 489 -6.67 -6.47 25.17
N LEU A 490 -6.44 -5.39 25.91
CA LEU A 490 -6.63 -4.02 25.42
C LEU A 490 -5.29 -3.57 24.85
N ILE A 491 -5.22 -3.34 23.54
CA ILE A 491 -3.98 -3.03 22.82
C ILE A 491 -3.95 -1.55 22.38
N ASP A 492 -2.78 -1.13 21.89
CA ASP A 492 -2.52 0.20 21.30
C ASP A 492 -2.60 1.41 22.25
N TRP A 493 -1.77 1.36 23.28
CA TRP A 493 -1.64 2.36 24.35
C TRP A 493 -0.90 3.66 23.96
N GLU A 494 -0.87 4.05 22.69
CA GLU A 494 -0.05 5.17 22.22
C GLU A 494 -0.53 6.55 22.69
N TYR A 495 -1.82 6.69 23.00
CA TYR A 495 -2.42 7.90 23.57
C TYR A 495 -2.62 7.83 25.09
N ALA A 496 -2.17 6.75 25.75
CA ALA A 496 -2.45 6.54 27.15
C ALA A 496 -1.77 7.58 28.07
N GLY A 497 -2.50 7.99 29.11
CA GLY A 497 -2.01 9.00 30.05
C GLY A 497 -2.94 9.20 31.23
N MET A 498 -2.51 10.01 32.19
CA MET A 498 -3.35 10.47 33.28
C MET A 498 -4.33 11.52 32.75
N GLY A 499 -5.63 11.25 32.86
CA GLY A 499 -6.68 12.09 32.29
C GLY A 499 -7.98 11.96 33.06
N ASP A 500 -8.99 12.66 32.58
CA ASP A 500 -10.35 12.56 33.12
C ASP A 500 -10.89 11.14 32.94
N SER A 501 -11.39 10.53 34.01
CA SER A 501 -11.90 9.15 34.01
C SER A 501 -13.06 8.90 33.04
N THR A 502 -13.64 9.93 32.43
CA THR A 502 -14.69 9.81 31.42
C THR A 502 -14.15 9.72 29.98
N ASN A 503 -12.84 9.92 29.78
CA ASN A 503 -12.23 9.92 28.44
C ASN A 503 -12.46 8.62 27.67
N ASP A 504 -12.30 7.47 28.31
CA ASP A 504 -12.41 6.17 27.64
C ASP A 504 -13.86 5.85 27.26
N LEU A 505 -14.83 6.21 28.11
CA LEU A 505 -16.25 6.11 27.77
C LEU A 505 -16.60 7.02 26.60
N ALA A 506 -16.07 8.25 26.59
CA ALA A 506 -16.27 9.18 25.50
C ALA A 506 -15.70 8.66 24.18
N THR A 507 -14.47 8.13 24.22
CA THR A 507 -13.82 7.50 23.06
C THR A 507 -14.63 6.33 22.54
N PHE A 508 -15.04 5.44 23.43
CA PHE A 508 -15.88 4.29 23.08
C PHE A 508 -17.18 4.72 22.42
N SER A 509 -17.83 5.75 22.97
CA SER A 509 -19.10 6.26 22.46
C SER A 509 -18.98 6.79 21.03
N VAL A 510 -17.91 7.56 20.76
CA VAL A 510 -17.66 8.17 19.44
C VAL A 510 -17.20 7.11 18.43
N CYS A 511 -16.20 6.31 18.79
CA CYS A 511 -15.53 5.40 17.86
C CYS A 511 -16.30 4.09 17.62
N CYS A 512 -17.20 3.70 18.53
CA CYS A 512 -18.14 2.58 18.33
C CYS A 512 -19.52 3.06 17.83
N GLU A 513 -19.67 4.34 17.52
CA GLU A 513 -20.89 4.93 16.96
C GLU A 513 -22.18 4.64 17.78
N LEU A 514 -22.09 4.71 19.11
CA LEU A 514 -23.22 4.43 20.00
C LEU A 514 -24.40 5.39 19.83
N SER A 515 -25.61 4.83 19.75
CA SER A 515 -26.85 5.59 19.81
C SER A 515 -27.06 6.26 21.19
N ASP A 516 -28.03 7.17 21.28
CA ASP A 516 -28.34 7.84 22.56
C ASP A 516 -28.71 6.87 23.68
N GLU A 517 -29.46 5.82 23.35
CA GLU A 517 -29.86 4.78 24.30
C GLU A 517 -28.64 3.97 24.75
N GLU A 518 -27.74 3.61 23.83
CA GLU A 518 -26.51 2.89 24.15
C GLU A 518 -25.52 3.73 24.96
N VAL A 519 -25.43 5.04 24.69
CA VAL A 519 -24.64 5.98 25.50
C VAL A 519 -25.19 6.05 26.93
N ASP A 520 -26.49 6.21 27.09
CA ASP A 520 -27.12 6.24 28.41
C ASP A 520 -26.90 4.93 29.18
N ASP A 521 -27.04 3.78 28.48
CA ASP A 521 -26.77 2.45 29.03
C ASP A 521 -25.30 2.28 29.41
N ALA A 522 -24.35 2.73 28.58
CA ALA A 522 -22.92 2.65 28.87
C ALA A 522 -22.55 3.47 30.11
N ILE A 523 -23.10 4.68 30.26
CA ILE A 523 -22.93 5.50 31.46
C ILE A 523 -23.47 4.75 32.68
N ASP A 524 -24.69 4.21 32.61
CA ASP A 524 -25.26 3.46 33.73
C ASP A 524 -24.42 2.22 34.06
N LEU A 525 -23.93 1.47 33.06
CA LEU A 525 -23.07 0.32 33.27
C LEU A 525 -21.73 0.71 33.91
N TYR A 526 -21.09 1.78 33.47
CA TYR A 526 -19.84 2.29 34.06
C TYR A 526 -20.02 2.65 35.54
N TYR A 527 -21.08 3.39 35.88
CA TYR A 527 -21.41 3.78 37.27
C TYR A 527 -22.24 2.74 38.05
N GLN A 528 -22.37 1.51 37.54
CA GLN A 528 -23.12 0.42 38.18
C GLN A 528 -24.59 0.78 38.54
N GLY A 529 -25.23 1.57 37.67
CA GLY A 529 -26.62 1.99 37.69
C GLY A 529 -26.92 3.19 38.61
N ARG A 530 -25.89 3.94 39.02
CA ARG A 530 -26.04 5.06 39.97
C ARG A 530 -25.25 6.34 39.62
N PRO A 531 -25.22 6.80 38.35
CA PRO A 531 -24.60 8.09 38.05
C PRO A 531 -25.39 9.24 38.68
N THR A 532 -24.68 10.20 39.25
CA THR A 532 -25.25 11.50 39.62
C THR A 532 -25.62 12.31 38.37
N PRO A 533 -26.55 13.27 38.47
CA PRO A 533 -26.84 14.19 37.36
C PRO A 533 -25.59 14.93 36.86
N GLU A 534 -24.68 15.27 37.77
CA GLU A 534 -23.42 15.92 37.47
C GLU A 534 -22.47 15.01 36.67
N GLU A 535 -22.27 13.75 37.10
CA GLU A 535 -21.48 12.76 36.37
C GLU A 535 -22.05 12.48 34.98
N ARG A 536 -23.37 12.31 34.86
CA ARG A 536 -24.00 12.07 33.55
C ARG A 536 -23.79 13.26 32.61
N ARG A 537 -24.01 14.49 33.09
CA ARG A 537 -23.74 15.72 32.32
C ARG A 537 -22.29 15.80 31.88
N HIS A 538 -21.34 15.48 32.76
CA HIS A 538 -19.92 15.52 32.46
C HIS A 538 -19.53 14.50 31.38
N ASN A 539 -20.00 13.26 31.48
CA ASN A 539 -19.76 12.23 30.44
C ASN A 539 -20.31 12.65 29.08
N LEU A 540 -21.53 13.19 29.03
CA LEU A 540 -22.13 13.69 27.79
C LEU A 540 -21.31 14.84 27.19
N ALA A 541 -20.74 15.72 28.01
CA ALA A 541 -19.85 16.78 27.54
C ALA A 541 -18.50 16.25 27.05
N MET A 542 -17.94 15.25 27.73
CA MET A 542 -16.71 14.60 27.31
C MET A 542 -16.84 13.90 25.96
N ILE A 543 -17.99 13.29 25.65
CA ILE A 543 -18.28 12.75 24.30
C ILE A 543 -18.17 13.85 23.24
N GLY A 544 -18.67 15.05 23.54
CA GLY A 544 -18.54 16.23 22.66
C GLY A 544 -17.09 16.68 22.49
N MET A 545 -16.30 16.71 23.58
CA MET A 545 -14.86 17.03 23.54
C MET A 545 -14.07 16.01 22.72
N CYS A 546 -14.32 14.72 22.95
CA CYS A 546 -13.70 13.62 22.20
C CYS A 546 -13.97 13.75 20.70
N GLY A 547 -15.25 13.93 20.31
CA GLY A 547 -15.61 14.16 18.92
C GLY A 547 -14.91 15.38 18.32
N TRP A 548 -14.77 16.48 19.07
CA TRP A 548 -14.10 17.69 18.60
C TRP A 548 -12.59 17.50 18.41
N CYS A 549 -11.94 16.82 19.36
CA CYS A 549 -10.51 16.50 19.30
C CYS A 549 -10.20 15.65 18.06
N TRP A 550 -10.91 14.54 17.88
CA TRP A 550 -10.68 13.66 16.73
C TRP A 550 -11.08 14.31 15.40
N TYR A 551 -12.05 15.22 15.40
CA TYR A 551 -12.35 16.02 14.21
C TYR A 551 -11.17 16.93 13.83
N CYS A 552 -10.56 17.62 14.80
CA CYS A 552 -9.37 18.45 14.55
C CYS A 552 -8.17 17.61 14.08
N TRP A 553 -7.97 16.44 14.68
CA TRP A 553 -6.97 15.47 14.23
C TRP A 553 -7.20 15.03 12.79
N SER A 554 -8.44 14.69 12.42
CA SER A 554 -8.77 14.27 11.05
C SER A 554 -8.53 15.37 10.02
N LEU A 555 -8.84 16.63 10.36
CA LEU A 555 -8.53 17.77 9.50
C LEU A 555 -7.02 17.92 9.29
N LEU A 556 -6.22 17.73 10.34
CA LEU A 556 -4.76 17.76 10.24
C LEU A 556 -4.26 16.66 9.30
N LYS A 557 -4.76 15.43 9.45
CA LYS A 557 -4.37 14.30 8.61
C LYS A 557 -4.77 14.47 7.14
N GLU A 558 -6.00 14.91 6.86
CA GLU A 558 -6.38 15.22 5.47
C GLU A 558 -5.54 16.36 4.87
N SER A 559 -5.10 17.33 5.68
CA SER A 559 -4.19 18.38 5.22
C SER A 559 -2.78 17.86 4.88
N ASP A 560 -2.37 16.71 5.44
CA ASP A 560 -1.15 15.98 5.08
C ASP A 560 -1.31 15.05 3.87
N GLY A 561 -2.54 14.95 3.32
CA GLY A 561 -2.85 14.11 2.17
C GLY A 561 -3.32 12.70 2.53
N ASP A 562 -3.57 12.41 3.82
CA ASP A 562 -4.16 11.14 4.25
C ASP A 562 -5.65 11.08 3.91
N PHE A 563 -6.18 9.86 3.75
CA PHE A 563 -7.60 9.62 3.54
C PHE A 563 -8.23 9.01 4.80
N ILE A 564 -8.88 9.86 5.61
CA ILE A 564 -9.54 9.45 6.85
C ILE A 564 -10.91 8.80 6.58
N GLY A 565 -11.55 9.16 5.46
CA GLY A 565 -12.83 8.58 5.05
C GLY A 565 -13.99 9.02 5.95
N GLU A 566 -14.91 8.09 6.25
CA GLU A 566 -16.16 8.41 6.97
C GLU A 566 -15.93 8.84 8.43
N TRP A 567 -14.79 8.47 9.02
CA TRP A 567 -14.41 8.83 10.39
C TRP A 567 -14.42 10.33 10.64
N LEU A 568 -13.94 11.15 9.68
CA LEU A 568 -13.97 12.60 9.80
C LEU A 568 -15.39 13.13 10.05
N TYR A 569 -16.37 12.58 9.34
CA TYR A 569 -17.76 12.98 9.49
C TYR A 569 -18.39 12.42 10.78
N ILE A 570 -18.00 11.22 11.20
CA ILE A 570 -18.40 10.63 12.48
C ILE A 570 -17.96 11.53 13.63
N TYR A 571 -16.69 11.92 13.69
CA TYR A 571 -16.18 12.79 14.75
C TYR A 571 -16.89 14.15 14.79
N TYR A 572 -17.10 14.76 13.62
CA TYR A 572 -17.85 16.01 13.50
C TYR A 572 -19.29 15.91 14.03
N ARG A 573 -20.05 14.85 13.68
CA ARG A 573 -21.45 14.72 14.14
C ARG A 573 -21.54 14.54 15.65
N TYR A 574 -20.62 13.79 16.24
CA TYR A 574 -20.58 13.58 17.69
C TYR A 574 -20.22 14.88 18.40
N ALA A 575 -19.18 15.59 17.92
CA ALA A 575 -18.82 16.91 18.42
C ALA A 575 -20.04 17.84 18.41
N LYS A 576 -20.66 18.03 17.25
CA LYS A 576 -21.81 18.92 17.07
C LYS A 576 -22.97 18.59 18.01
N LYS A 577 -23.36 17.31 18.07
CA LYS A 577 -24.49 16.85 18.89
C LYS A 577 -24.22 17.05 20.38
N TYR A 578 -23.12 16.52 20.88
CA TYR A 578 -22.85 16.45 22.31
C TYR A 578 -22.30 17.77 22.87
N LEU A 579 -21.59 18.58 22.09
CA LEU A 579 -21.26 19.97 22.46
C LEU A 579 -22.53 20.81 22.65
N THR A 580 -23.48 20.69 21.73
CA THR A 580 -24.76 21.43 21.83
C THR A 580 -25.53 20.99 23.06
N LEU A 581 -25.67 19.68 23.28
CA LEU A 581 -26.33 19.12 24.45
C LEU A 581 -25.65 19.55 25.75
N ALA A 582 -24.32 19.47 25.82
CA ALA A 582 -23.56 19.95 26.97
C ALA A 582 -23.82 21.45 27.20
N ALA A 583 -23.75 22.29 26.17
CA ALA A 583 -24.03 23.71 26.30
C ALA A 583 -25.41 24.00 26.93
N GLU A 584 -26.42 23.21 26.58
CA GLU A 584 -27.75 23.30 27.20
C GLU A 584 -27.71 22.86 28.67
N LEU A 585 -27.09 21.72 28.98
CA LEU A 585 -27.02 21.16 30.33
C LEU A 585 -26.20 22.01 31.31
N TYR A 586 -25.15 22.69 30.83
CA TYR A 586 -24.36 23.65 31.63
C TYR A 586 -24.99 25.07 31.65
N GLY A 587 -26.11 25.30 30.97
CA GLY A 587 -26.78 26.60 30.93
C GLY A 587 -26.05 27.67 30.11
N LEU A 588 -25.23 27.25 29.14
CA LEU A 588 -24.45 28.11 28.25
C LEU A 588 -25.26 28.59 27.02
N ALA A 589 -26.49 28.11 26.84
CA ALA A 589 -27.36 28.38 25.67
C ALA A 589 -27.88 29.83 25.54
N GLY A 590 -27.25 30.80 26.20
CA GLY A 590 -27.64 32.22 26.21
C GLY A 590 -27.11 33.10 25.07
N ASP A 591 -26.05 32.70 24.36
CA ASP A 591 -25.33 33.61 23.44
C ASP A 591 -25.06 33.08 22.02
N ALA A 592 -25.52 31.86 21.68
CA ALA A 592 -25.42 31.35 20.31
C ALA A 592 -26.66 31.75 19.50
N GLU A 593 -26.53 32.70 18.58
CA GLU A 593 -27.56 33.01 17.59
C GLU A 593 -27.98 31.71 16.88
N LYS A 594 -29.27 31.39 16.96
CA LYS A 594 -29.88 30.28 16.22
C LYS A 594 -29.49 30.39 14.74
N PRO A 595 -28.90 29.36 14.11
CA PRO A 595 -28.71 29.39 12.67
C PRO A 595 -30.09 29.48 12.00
N ALA A 596 -30.22 30.45 11.11
CA ALA A 596 -31.44 30.64 10.32
C ALA A 596 -31.74 29.36 9.52
N PRO A 597 -33.02 28.98 9.37
CA PRO A 597 -33.38 27.79 8.60
C PRO A 597 -32.93 27.97 7.15
N ALA A 598 -32.22 26.97 6.63
CA ALA A 598 -31.76 26.92 5.24
C ALA A 598 -32.96 27.07 4.29
N CYS A 599 -32.80 27.93 3.27
CA CYS A 599 -33.75 28.15 2.19
C CYS A 599 -33.39 27.33 0.96
#